data_AF-A0AAD8Q3Q3-F1
#
_entry.id   AF-A0AAD8Q3Q3-F1
#
_cell.length_a   1.000
_cell.length_b   1.000
_cell.length_c   1.000
_cell.angle_alpha   90.00
_cell.angle_beta   90.00
_cell.angle_gamma   90.00
#
_symmetry.space_group_name_H-M   'P 1'
#
loop_
_entity.id
_entity.type
_entity.pdbx_description
1 polymer ?
#
loop_
_entity_poly.entity_id
_entity_poly.type
_entity_poly.pdbx_seq_one_letter_code
_entity_poly.pdbx_strand_id
1 'polypeptide(L)'
;MAEVVFARQFLAILELRSAKLSADHVEDPKSFPARPPYILPKMPKPMSKPMSLAPGQERSINVVLKSLRNPPLDIKLSSQSLNTSILDIKTAVEAQSRIPVDKVKLLYNKKPVPDSKVLKDLLTDDQSSLEFSVMVIGGAAAVKPEPAPVGVGSGQQEDIGEAALDTPEFWNDLKGFLMQRLKHEQKAEELSAQWRSTWQAQKKS
;
A
#
# COMPACT_ATOMS: atom_id res chain seq x y z
N MET A 1 29.32 66.62 30.21
CA MET A 1 28.20 67.42 29.65
C MET A 1 27.90 67.11 28.18
N ALA A 2 28.90 66.89 27.31
CA ALA A 2 28.67 66.69 25.87
C ALA A 2 27.83 65.45 25.49
N GLU A 3 28.04 64.31 26.16
CA GLU A 3 27.31 63.06 25.88
C GLU A 3 25.82 63.17 26.20
N VAL A 4 25.46 63.92 27.24
CA VAL A 4 24.06 64.14 27.63
C VAL A 4 23.36 65.06 26.63
N VAL A 5 24.08 66.03 26.06
CA VAL A 5 23.56 66.90 24.99
C VAL A 5 23.35 66.09 23.70
N PHE A 6 24.30 65.22 23.35
CA PHE A 6 24.17 64.31 22.22
C PHE A 6 22.97 63.36 22.38
N ALA A 7 22.83 62.71 23.54
CA ALA A 7 21.71 61.80 23.80
C ALA A 7 20.35 62.50 23.71
N ARG A 8 20.25 63.74 24.24
CA ARG A 8 19.01 64.54 24.14
C ARG A 8 18.70 64.93 22.70
N GLN A 9 19.70 65.33 21.91
CA GLN A 9 19.51 65.62 20.48
C GLN A 9 19.12 64.36 19.69
N PHE A 10 19.75 63.22 19.96
CA PHE A 10 19.43 61.96 19.30
C PHE A 10 18.00 61.50 19.63
N LEU A 11 17.57 61.59 20.89
CA LEU A 11 16.19 61.28 21.28
C LEU A 11 15.18 62.24 20.63
N ALA A 12 15.48 63.53 20.55
CA ALA A 12 14.63 64.49 19.84
C ALA A 12 14.48 64.16 18.34
N ILE A 13 15.55 63.68 17.70
CA ILE A 13 15.52 63.22 16.29
C ILE A 13 14.70 61.93 16.16
N LEU A 14 14.78 61.02 17.12
CA LEU A 14 13.99 59.79 17.13
C LEU A 14 12.50 60.07 17.33
N GLU A 15 12.14 61.00 18.22
CA GLU A 15 10.75 61.39 18.45
C GLU A 15 10.10 62.07 17.24
N LEU A 16 10.89 62.77 16.40
CA LEU A 16 10.40 63.37 15.17
C LEU A 16 10.05 62.33 14.09
N ARG A 17 10.61 61.11 14.18
CA ARG A 17 10.30 60.02 13.26
C ARG A 17 9.00 59.35 13.71
N SER A 18 7.98 59.37 12.86
CA SER A 18 6.71 58.70 13.17
C SER A 18 6.93 57.20 13.39
N ALA A 19 6.51 56.69 14.55
CA ALA A 19 6.57 55.26 14.86
C ALA A 19 5.66 54.40 13.96
N LYS A 20 4.73 55.03 13.26
CA LYS A 20 3.79 54.42 12.32
C LYS A 20 4.06 54.97 10.93
N LEU A 21 4.18 54.07 9.96
CA LEU A 21 4.16 54.41 8.55
C LEU A 21 2.70 54.65 8.13
N SER A 22 2.46 55.64 7.26
CA SER A 22 1.12 55.88 6.70
C SER A 22 0.69 54.67 5.86
N ALA A 23 -0.63 54.46 5.70
CA ALA A 23 -1.17 53.38 4.88
C ALA A 23 -0.71 53.47 3.41
N ASP A 24 -0.40 54.68 2.92
CA ASP A 24 0.06 54.95 1.55
C ASP A 24 1.59 55.04 1.42
N HIS A 25 2.35 54.67 2.45
CA HIS A 25 3.81 54.74 2.43
C HIS A 25 4.41 53.68 1.49
N VAL A 26 5.01 54.14 0.38
CA VAL A 26 5.70 53.28 -0.59
C VAL A 26 7.18 53.67 -0.64
N GLU A 27 8.06 52.77 -0.23
CA GLU A 27 9.52 52.95 -0.36
C GLU A 27 10.03 52.28 -1.64
N ASP A 28 10.87 53.00 -2.39
CA ASP A 28 11.51 52.45 -3.59
C ASP A 28 12.53 51.36 -3.19
N PRO A 29 12.41 50.13 -3.71
CA PRO A 29 13.33 49.03 -3.44
C PRO A 29 14.81 49.34 -3.71
N LYS A 30 15.10 50.38 -4.51
CA LYS A 30 16.48 50.82 -4.81
C LYS A 30 17.11 51.69 -3.73
N SER A 31 16.32 52.24 -2.79
CA SER A 31 16.79 53.07 -1.69
C SER A 31 17.32 52.25 -0.51
N PHE A 32 16.96 50.97 -0.42
CA PHE A 32 17.42 50.11 0.67
C PHE A 32 18.92 49.81 0.53
N PRO A 33 19.69 49.90 1.62
CA PRO A 33 21.08 49.44 1.61
C PRO A 33 21.10 47.95 1.28
N ALA A 34 22.08 47.50 0.50
CA ALA A 34 22.24 46.10 0.12
C ALA A 34 22.48 45.24 1.37
N ARG A 35 21.40 44.68 1.93
CA ARG A 35 21.46 43.73 3.04
C ARG A 35 21.67 42.34 2.44
N PRO A 36 22.55 41.50 3.01
CA PRO A 36 22.57 40.10 2.64
C PRO A 36 21.16 39.53 2.88
N PRO A 37 20.61 38.73 1.94
CA PRO A 37 19.27 38.21 2.10
C PRO A 37 19.19 37.45 3.42
N TYR A 38 18.18 37.76 4.23
CA TYR A 38 17.89 36.98 5.43
C TYR A 38 17.40 35.61 4.98
N ILE A 39 18.32 34.65 4.90
CA ILE A 39 18.02 33.31 4.43
C ILE A 39 17.38 32.57 5.59
N LEU A 40 16.09 32.26 5.45
CA LEU A 40 15.42 31.34 6.37
C LEU A 40 16.24 30.04 6.46
N PRO A 41 16.38 29.45 7.66
CA PRO A 41 16.95 28.11 7.80
C PRO A 41 16.28 27.17 6.79
N LYS A 42 17.10 26.43 6.04
CA LYS A 42 16.58 25.44 5.09
C LYS A 42 15.70 24.44 5.86
N MET A 43 14.51 24.17 5.33
CA MET A 43 13.65 23.14 5.92
C MET A 43 14.43 21.81 5.97
N PRO A 44 14.38 21.07 7.09
CA PRO A 44 15.14 19.83 7.26
C PRO A 44 14.70 18.74 6.27
N LYS A 45 13.46 18.81 5.77
CA LYS A 45 12.95 17.95 4.72
C LYS A 45 12.50 18.80 3.52
N PRO A 46 12.91 18.46 2.29
CA PRO A 46 12.42 19.14 1.10
C PRO A 46 10.91 18.92 0.95
N MET A 47 10.18 19.93 0.46
CA MET A 47 8.75 19.77 0.15
C MET A 47 8.56 18.69 -0.92
N SER A 48 7.60 17.79 -0.69
CA SER A 48 7.21 16.75 -1.65
C SER A 48 6.73 17.39 -2.95
N LYS A 49 7.37 17.07 -4.07
CA LYS A 49 6.92 17.54 -5.39
C LYS A 49 5.74 16.68 -5.86
N PRO A 50 4.71 17.26 -6.52
CA PRO A 50 3.65 16.47 -7.12
C PRO A 50 4.25 15.55 -8.18
N MET A 51 4.13 14.24 -7.96
CA MET A 51 4.57 13.22 -8.90
C MET A 51 3.36 12.83 -9.75
N SER A 52 3.40 13.16 -11.04
CA SER A 52 2.41 12.72 -12.01
C SER A 52 2.64 11.24 -12.31
N LEU A 53 1.76 10.37 -11.83
CA LEU A 53 1.76 8.95 -12.14
C LEU A 53 1.01 8.73 -13.46
N ALA A 54 1.49 7.78 -14.27
CA ALA A 54 0.77 7.39 -15.47
C ALA A 54 -0.62 6.80 -15.09
N PRO A 55 -1.68 7.03 -15.89
CA PRO A 55 -2.98 6.42 -15.67
C PRO A 55 -2.84 4.88 -15.60
N GLY A 56 -3.19 4.28 -14.46
CA GLY A 56 -3.01 2.84 -14.18
C GLY A 56 -1.81 2.48 -13.29
N GLN A 57 -0.93 3.45 -12.98
CA GLN A 57 0.16 3.26 -12.04
C GLN A 57 -0.25 3.75 -10.64
N GLU A 58 -0.95 2.90 -9.89
CA GLU A 58 -1.28 3.19 -8.49
C GLU A 58 -0.05 2.96 -7.59
N ARG A 59 0.11 3.80 -6.57
CA ARG A 59 1.19 3.61 -5.59
C ARG A 59 0.88 2.36 -4.78
N SER A 60 1.73 1.35 -4.91
CA SER A 60 1.63 0.10 -4.17
C SER A 60 2.70 0.01 -3.10
N ILE A 61 2.37 -0.63 -1.97
CA ILE A 61 3.22 -0.76 -0.79
C ILE A 61 3.36 -2.24 -0.44
N ASN A 62 4.55 -2.62 0.01
CA ASN A 62 4.78 -3.96 0.55
C ASN A 62 4.39 -3.99 2.02
N VAL A 63 3.40 -4.83 2.37
CA VAL A 63 2.93 -4.97 3.75
C VAL A 63 3.49 -6.29 4.31
N VAL A 64 4.31 -6.19 5.35
CA VAL A 64 4.90 -7.35 6.04
C VAL A 64 4.22 -7.51 7.38
N LEU A 65 3.53 -8.63 7.57
CA LEU A 65 2.82 -8.98 8.79
C LEU A 65 3.61 -10.02 9.54
N LYS A 66 4.16 -9.66 10.71
CA LYS A 66 4.91 -10.57 11.59
C LYS A 66 4.05 -10.96 12.79
N SER A 67 3.88 -12.25 13.03
CA SER A 67 3.18 -12.80 14.19
C SER A 67 4.16 -13.57 15.07
N LEU A 68 4.32 -13.15 16.34
CA LEU A 68 5.17 -13.83 17.34
C LEU A 68 4.50 -15.09 17.94
N ARG A 69 3.61 -15.75 17.19
CA ARG A 69 2.99 -17.03 17.58
C ARG A 69 4.00 -18.17 17.42
N ASN A 70 3.73 -19.28 18.08
CA ASN A 70 4.30 -20.58 17.76
C ASN A 70 3.16 -21.44 17.17
N PRO A 71 3.10 -21.66 15.84
CA PRO A 71 4.12 -21.39 14.83
C PRO A 71 4.14 -19.91 14.36
N PRO A 72 5.32 -19.37 14.01
CA PRO A 72 5.47 -17.99 13.56
C PRO A 72 4.86 -17.80 12.17
N LEU A 73 4.07 -16.73 11.99
CA LEU A 73 3.45 -16.40 10.71
C LEU A 73 4.04 -15.10 10.19
N ASP A 74 4.76 -15.19 9.08
CA ASP A 74 5.26 -14.06 8.31
C ASP A 74 4.52 -13.99 6.98
N ILE A 75 3.56 -13.07 6.86
CA ILE A 75 2.76 -12.88 5.64
C ILE A 75 3.25 -11.62 4.94
N LYS A 76 3.74 -11.77 3.71
CA LYS A 76 4.18 -10.66 2.86
C LYS A 76 3.13 -10.40 1.79
N LEU A 77 2.34 -9.36 1.96
CA LEU A 77 1.39 -8.89 0.96
C LEU A 77 2.12 -7.88 0.06
N SER A 78 2.54 -8.37 -1.10
CA SER A 78 3.25 -7.57 -2.10
C SER A 78 2.23 -6.74 -2.89
N SER A 79 2.47 -5.44 -3.05
CA SER A 79 1.65 -4.55 -3.87
C SER A 79 0.24 -4.19 -3.34
N GLN A 80 0.10 -3.87 -2.06
CA GLN A 80 -1.17 -3.33 -1.54
C GLN A 80 -1.37 -1.87 -1.92
N SER A 81 -2.59 -1.48 -2.31
CA SER A 81 -2.88 -0.10 -2.68
C SER A 81 -2.95 0.79 -1.43
N LEU A 82 -2.66 2.09 -1.59
CA LEU A 82 -2.78 3.07 -0.50
C LEU A 82 -4.20 3.17 0.11
N ASN A 83 -5.21 2.82 -0.68
CA ASN A 83 -6.62 2.90 -0.30
C ASN A 83 -7.11 1.61 0.37
N THR A 84 -6.30 0.54 0.37
CA THR A 84 -6.68 -0.72 1.01
C THR A 84 -6.87 -0.50 2.52
N SER A 85 -8.00 -0.99 3.01
CA SER A 85 -8.38 -0.89 4.41
C SER A 85 -7.67 -1.94 5.24
N ILE A 86 -7.52 -1.69 6.53
CA ILE A 86 -7.01 -2.69 7.48
C ILE A 86 -7.95 -3.89 7.57
N LEU A 87 -9.25 -3.70 7.36
CA LEU A 87 -10.20 -4.81 7.25
C LEU A 87 -9.80 -5.78 6.13
N ASP A 88 -9.47 -5.27 4.95
CA ASP A 88 -9.07 -6.08 3.80
C ASP A 88 -7.76 -6.83 4.08
N ILE A 89 -6.82 -6.19 4.80
CA ILE A 89 -5.59 -6.82 5.27
C ILE A 89 -5.91 -7.95 6.26
N LYS A 90 -6.86 -7.76 7.18
CA LYS A 90 -7.29 -8.85 8.09
C LYS A 90 -7.94 -9.99 7.34
N THR A 91 -8.77 -9.72 6.34
CA THR A 91 -9.39 -10.75 5.49
C THR A 91 -8.34 -11.53 4.69
N ALA A 92 -7.32 -10.86 4.15
CA ALA A 92 -6.19 -11.53 3.50
C ALA A 92 -5.38 -12.40 4.49
N VAL A 93 -5.22 -11.93 5.72
CA VAL A 93 -4.60 -12.72 6.79
C VAL A 93 -5.48 -13.90 7.19
N GLU A 94 -6.81 -13.75 7.25
CA GLU A 94 -7.75 -14.85 7.51
C GLU A 94 -7.67 -15.91 6.41
N ALA A 95 -7.63 -15.52 5.13
CA ALA A 95 -7.51 -16.45 4.02
C ALA A 95 -6.23 -17.30 4.12
N GLN A 96 -5.11 -16.69 4.53
CA GLN A 96 -3.81 -17.38 4.55
C GLN A 96 -3.49 -18.08 5.89
N SER A 97 -3.97 -17.54 7.02
CA SER A 97 -3.71 -18.09 8.36
C SER A 97 -4.89 -18.85 8.97
N ARG A 98 -6.08 -18.77 8.36
CA ARG A 98 -7.36 -19.36 8.83
C ARG A 98 -7.79 -18.89 10.22
N ILE A 99 -7.34 -17.69 10.63
CA ILE A 99 -7.67 -17.09 11.92
C ILE A 99 -8.80 -16.06 11.72
N PRO A 100 -9.92 -16.18 12.46
CA PRO A 100 -11.05 -15.25 12.33
C PRO A 100 -10.67 -13.78 12.58
N VAL A 101 -11.19 -12.88 11.74
CA VAL A 101 -10.98 -11.42 11.80
C VAL A 101 -11.21 -10.82 13.18
N ASP A 102 -12.25 -11.29 13.90
CA ASP A 102 -12.61 -10.80 15.24
C ASP A 102 -11.53 -11.06 16.30
N LYS A 103 -10.71 -12.09 16.08
CA LYS A 103 -9.64 -12.48 17.00
C LYS A 103 -8.31 -11.83 16.64
N VAL A 104 -8.21 -11.14 15.50
CA VAL A 104 -6.98 -10.55 15.00
C VAL A 104 -6.94 -9.05 15.31
N LYS A 105 -5.97 -8.66 16.13
CA LYS A 105 -5.58 -7.25 16.32
C LYS A 105 -4.30 -6.98 15.53
N LEU A 106 -4.36 -5.99 14.65
CA LEU A 106 -3.19 -5.49 13.93
C LEU A 106 -2.56 -4.35 14.73
N LEU A 107 -1.26 -4.46 14.96
CA LEU A 107 -0.47 -3.46 15.67
C LEU A 107 0.49 -2.80 14.69
N TYR A 108 0.48 -1.48 14.66
CA TYR A 108 1.46 -0.66 13.96
C TYR A 108 2.30 0.09 15.01
N ASN A 109 3.62 -0.04 14.97
CA ASN A 109 4.51 0.53 16.00
C ASN A 109 4.05 0.23 17.44
N LYS A 110 3.65 -1.03 17.70
CA LYS A 110 3.11 -1.52 18.99
C LYS A 110 1.76 -0.92 19.43
N LYS A 111 1.09 -0.12 18.59
CA LYS A 111 -0.23 0.44 18.85
C LYS A 111 -1.31 -0.32 18.05
N PRO A 112 -2.44 -0.72 18.67
CA PRO A 112 -3.53 -1.37 17.94
C PRO A 112 -4.16 -0.39 16.96
N VAL A 113 -4.40 -0.85 15.73
CA VAL A 113 -4.99 -0.03 14.68
C VAL A 113 -6.44 -0.45 14.42
N PRO A 114 -7.38 0.51 14.38
CA PRO A 114 -8.78 0.23 14.09
C PRO A 114 -9.01 -0.04 12.60
N ASP A 115 -10.02 -0.84 12.30
CA ASP A 115 -10.29 -1.40 10.97
C ASP A 115 -10.75 -0.36 9.95
N SER A 116 -11.21 0.81 10.42
CA SER A 116 -11.63 1.93 9.58
C SER A 116 -10.48 2.75 8.99
N LYS A 117 -9.23 2.50 9.41
CA LYS A 117 -8.07 3.23 8.87
C LYS A 117 -7.58 2.61 7.58
N VAL A 118 -7.09 3.47 6.70
CA VAL A 118 -6.43 3.07 5.45
C VAL A 118 -4.92 3.11 5.61
N LEU A 119 -4.20 2.36 4.76
CA LEU A 119 -2.74 2.35 4.75
C LEU A 119 -2.14 3.76 4.59
N LYS A 120 -2.81 4.64 3.84
CA LYS A 120 -2.43 6.05 3.67
C LYS A 120 -2.29 6.83 4.98
N ASP A 121 -3.09 6.51 6.01
CA ASP A 121 -3.08 7.23 7.28
C ASP A 121 -1.99 6.74 8.25
N LEU A 122 -1.48 5.54 8.02
CA LEU A 122 -0.41 4.93 8.83
C LEU A 122 0.96 5.16 8.21
N LEU A 123 1.01 5.41 6.92
CA LEU A 123 2.21 5.74 6.16
C LEU A 123 2.73 7.11 6.62
N THR A 124 3.77 7.10 7.46
CA THR A 124 4.49 8.32 7.83
C THR A 124 5.74 8.40 6.96
N ASP A 125 5.76 9.35 6.02
CA ASP A 125 6.83 9.66 5.04
C ASP A 125 7.36 8.48 4.19
N ASP A 126 6.89 8.39 2.93
CA ASP A 126 7.49 7.69 1.78
C ASP A 126 8.07 6.27 1.98
N GLN A 127 7.72 5.57 3.05
CA GLN A 127 8.14 4.19 3.26
C GLN A 127 7.40 3.27 2.28
N SER A 128 8.15 2.61 1.38
CA SER A 128 7.60 1.60 0.46
C SER A 128 7.24 0.28 1.13
N SER A 129 7.50 0.16 2.44
CA SER A 129 7.23 -1.04 3.24
C SER A 129 6.63 -0.70 4.60
N LEU A 130 5.52 -1.34 4.96
CA LEU A 130 4.88 -1.23 6.27
C LEU A 130 4.96 -2.55 7.01
N GLU A 131 5.54 -2.52 8.21
CA GLU A 131 5.57 -3.69 9.10
C GLU A 131 4.41 -3.61 10.11
N PHE A 132 3.57 -4.66 10.15
CA PHE A 132 2.53 -4.84 11.15
C PHE A 132 2.84 -6.04 12.02
N SER A 133 2.57 -5.91 13.33
CA SER A 133 2.57 -7.03 14.25
C SER A 133 1.15 -7.56 14.40
N VAL A 134 0.95 -8.86 14.21
CA VAL A 134 -0.36 -9.50 14.35
C VAL A 134 -0.48 -10.07 15.77
N MET A 135 -1.45 -9.59 16.55
CA MET A 135 -1.79 -10.13 17.86
C MET A 135 -3.12 -10.87 17.77
N VAL A 136 -3.10 -12.17 17.97
CA VAL A 136 -4.31 -12.99 17.95
C VAL A 136 -4.78 -13.26 19.38
N ILE A 137 -5.99 -12.81 19.70
CA ILE A 137 -6.65 -13.06 20.99
C ILE A 137 -7.35 -14.42 20.90
N GLY A 138 -6.88 -15.37 21.72
CA GLY A 138 -7.39 -16.75 21.75
C GLY A 138 -6.35 -17.75 21.24
N GLY A 139 -5.80 -18.54 22.16
CA GLY A 139 -4.77 -19.55 21.87
C GLY A 139 -5.28 -20.67 20.97
N ALA A 140 -4.42 -21.09 20.03
CA ALA A 140 -4.30 -22.37 19.31
C ALA A 140 -5.53 -23.14 18.76
N ALA A 141 -6.78 -22.82 19.06
CA ALA A 141 -7.92 -23.72 18.82
C ALA A 141 -9.17 -23.01 18.27
N ALA A 142 -9.02 -22.30 17.16
CA ALA A 142 -10.17 -21.86 16.38
C ALA A 142 -9.92 -22.03 14.88
N VAL A 143 -9.37 -23.19 14.49
CA VAL A 143 -9.55 -23.71 13.14
C VAL A 143 -10.99 -24.16 13.08
N LYS A 144 -11.84 -23.39 12.40
CA LYS A 144 -13.23 -23.76 12.13
C LYS A 144 -13.22 -24.92 11.12
N PRO A 145 -13.85 -26.08 11.40
CA PRO A 145 -14.09 -27.09 10.38
C PRO A 145 -15.20 -26.62 9.43
N GLU A 146 -15.12 -27.12 8.21
CA GLU A 146 -15.99 -26.98 7.05
C GLU A 146 -17.51 -26.90 7.33
N PRO A 147 -18.25 -26.26 6.41
CA PRO A 147 -18.88 -27.08 5.36
C PRO A 147 -18.62 -26.57 3.93
N ALA A 148 -18.33 -27.53 3.03
CA ALA A 148 -18.27 -27.40 1.58
C ALA A 148 -19.64 -27.00 0.95
N PRO A 149 -19.72 -26.72 -0.37
CA PRO A 149 -18.75 -26.02 -1.23
C PRO A 149 -19.45 -24.95 -2.09
N VAL A 150 -18.73 -23.87 -2.45
CA VAL A 150 -18.89 -23.25 -3.77
C VAL A 150 -17.64 -22.43 -4.09
N GLY A 151 -16.90 -22.91 -5.06
CA GLY A 151 -16.31 -22.09 -6.12
C GLY A 151 -15.17 -21.15 -5.76
N VAL A 152 -14.04 -21.43 -6.40
CA VAL A 152 -12.95 -20.49 -6.72
C VAL A 152 -11.95 -20.25 -5.58
N GLY A 153 -10.87 -21.04 -5.59
CA GLY A 153 -9.75 -20.86 -4.67
C GLY A 153 -8.53 -21.66 -5.12
N SER A 154 -7.69 -21.00 -5.93
CA SER A 154 -6.28 -21.36 -6.14
C SER A 154 -5.56 -21.54 -4.80
N GLY A 155 -5.00 -22.74 -4.55
CA GLY A 155 -4.18 -22.94 -3.35
C GLY A 155 -3.89 -24.38 -2.88
N GLN A 156 -3.79 -25.37 -3.75
CA GLN A 156 -3.01 -26.61 -3.51
C GLN A 156 -2.33 -27.05 -4.81
N GLN A 157 -1.31 -26.31 -5.19
CA GLN A 157 -0.58 -26.54 -6.43
C GLN A 157 0.49 -27.60 -6.24
N GLU A 158 0.08 -28.83 -5.96
CA GLU A 158 0.92 -30.01 -6.16
C GLU A 158 0.11 -31.28 -6.49
N ASP A 159 -1.23 -31.26 -6.41
CA ASP A 159 -2.07 -32.41 -6.83
C ASP A 159 -3.39 -32.01 -7.55
N ILE A 160 -3.78 -30.72 -7.52
CA ILE A 160 -4.97 -30.25 -8.24
C ILE A 160 -4.82 -30.43 -9.76
N GLY A 161 -3.59 -30.30 -10.28
CA GLY A 161 -3.31 -30.42 -11.70
C GLY A 161 -3.64 -31.81 -12.25
N GLU A 162 -3.20 -32.88 -11.56
CA GLU A 162 -3.47 -34.25 -11.99
C GLU A 162 -4.94 -34.63 -11.79
N ALA A 163 -5.54 -34.25 -10.65
CA ALA A 163 -6.95 -34.48 -10.37
C ALA A 163 -7.88 -33.78 -11.37
N ALA A 164 -7.51 -32.60 -11.87
CA ALA A 164 -8.28 -31.87 -12.88
C ALA A 164 -8.24 -32.56 -14.25
N LEU A 165 -7.13 -33.21 -14.61
CA LEU A 165 -6.97 -33.93 -15.89
C LEU A 165 -7.84 -35.19 -15.98
N ASP A 166 -8.21 -35.78 -14.83
CA ASP A 166 -9.16 -36.89 -14.74
C ASP A 166 -10.62 -36.46 -15.02
N THR A 167 -10.94 -35.16 -14.89
CA THR A 167 -12.30 -34.66 -15.09
C THR A 167 -12.65 -34.49 -16.57
N PRO A 168 -13.86 -34.86 -17.01
CA PRO A 168 -14.31 -34.62 -18.39
C PRO A 168 -14.55 -33.13 -18.68
N GLU A 169 -14.78 -32.33 -17.64
CA GLU A 169 -15.06 -30.89 -17.70
C GLU A 169 -13.86 -30.11 -18.22
N PHE A 170 -12.64 -30.44 -17.75
CA PHE A 170 -11.40 -29.84 -18.23
C PHE A 170 -11.21 -30.00 -19.75
N TRP A 171 -11.46 -31.21 -20.27
CA TRP A 171 -11.30 -31.50 -21.70
C TRP A 171 -12.34 -30.80 -22.57
N ASN A 172 -13.56 -30.60 -22.03
CA ASN A 172 -14.60 -29.82 -22.71
C ASN A 172 -14.25 -28.33 -22.76
N ASP A 173 -13.71 -27.78 -21.68
CA ASP A 173 -13.23 -26.39 -21.64
C ASP A 173 -12.02 -26.18 -22.57
N LEU A 174 -11.07 -27.12 -22.58
CA LEU A 174 -9.92 -27.09 -23.50
C LEU A 174 -10.37 -27.10 -24.97
N LYS A 175 -11.36 -27.94 -25.31
CA LYS A 175 -11.97 -27.93 -26.65
C LYS A 175 -12.60 -26.57 -26.95
N GLY A 176 -13.36 -26.00 -26.01
CA GLY A 176 -13.94 -24.66 -26.11
C GLY A 176 -12.90 -23.56 -26.38
N PHE A 177 -11.80 -23.58 -25.63
CA PHE A 177 -10.68 -22.66 -25.80
C PHE A 177 -10.03 -22.78 -27.19
N LEU A 178 -9.80 -24.01 -27.66
CA LEU A 178 -9.23 -24.26 -28.98
C LEU A 178 -10.18 -23.78 -30.09
N MET A 179 -11.49 -24.00 -29.95
CA MET A 179 -12.48 -23.50 -30.92
C MET A 179 -12.45 -21.97 -31.00
N GLN A 180 -12.32 -21.28 -29.86
CA GLN A 180 -12.24 -19.82 -29.80
C GLN A 180 -10.94 -19.27 -30.43
N ARG A 181 -9.81 -19.95 -30.23
CA ARG A 181 -8.49 -19.48 -30.69
C ARG A 181 -8.19 -19.85 -32.14
N LEU A 182 -8.52 -21.06 -32.56
CA LEU A 182 -8.24 -21.54 -33.91
C LEU A 182 -9.34 -21.17 -34.90
N LYS A 183 -10.55 -20.82 -34.43
CA LYS A 183 -11.74 -20.56 -35.28
C LYS A 183 -12.04 -21.71 -36.26
N HIS A 184 -11.58 -22.92 -35.92
CA HIS A 184 -11.72 -24.14 -36.70
C HIS A 184 -12.18 -25.28 -35.78
N GLU A 185 -13.45 -25.66 -35.92
CA GLU A 185 -14.12 -26.62 -35.04
C GLU A 185 -13.54 -28.03 -35.18
N GLN A 186 -13.41 -28.54 -36.40
CA GLN A 186 -12.87 -29.88 -36.66
C GLN A 186 -11.44 -30.07 -36.14
N LYS A 187 -10.57 -29.09 -36.36
CA LYS A 187 -9.17 -29.15 -35.87
C LYS A 187 -9.09 -29.07 -34.34
N ALA A 188 -9.97 -28.30 -33.70
CA ALA A 188 -10.03 -28.22 -32.24
C ALA A 188 -10.52 -29.55 -31.62
N GLU A 189 -11.49 -30.20 -32.26
CA GLU A 189 -11.96 -31.54 -31.88
C GLU A 189 -10.88 -32.59 -32.01
N GLU A 190 -10.19 -32.66 -33.16
CA GLU A 190 -9.11 -33.61 -33.40
C GLU A 190 -7.97 -33.45 -32.37
N LEU A 191 -7.51 -32.22 -32.12
CA LEU A 191 -6.43 -31.94 -31.19
C LEU A 191 -6.80 -32.29 -29.74
N SER A 192 -8.00 -31.89 -29.29
CA SER A 192 -8.46 -32.20 -27.93
C SER A 192 -8.65 -33.71 -27.70
N ALA A 193 -9.17 -34.44 -28.69
CA ALA A 193 -9.30 -35.90 -28.64
C ALA A 193 -7.93 -36.60 -28.66
N GLN A 194 -7.02 -36.14 -29.51
CA GLN A 194 -5.66 -36.67 -29.60
C GLN A 194 -4.93 -36.50 -28.26
N TRP A 195 -4.93 -35.30 -27.68
CA TRP A 195 -4.28 -35.03 -26.39
C TRP A 195 -4.88 -35.84 -25.24
N ARG A 196 -6.21 -35.99 -25.20
CA ARG A 196 -6.87 -36.84 -24.21
C ARG A 196 -6.44 -38.30 -24.35
N SER A 197 -6.40 -38.83 -25.57
CA SER A 197 -5.98 -40.21 -25.81
C SER A 197 -4.51 -40.46 -25.46
N THR A 198 -3.61 -39.53 -25.79
CA THR A 198 -2.18 -39.64 -25.46
C THR A 198 -1.95 -39.57 -23.96
N TRP A 199 -2.68 -38.71 -23.25
CA TRP A 199 -2.61 -38.62 -21.80
C TRP A 199 -3.11 -39.90 -21.11
N GLN A 200 -4.23 -40.46 -21.59
CA GLN A 200 -4.73 -41.75 -21.08
C GLN A 200 -3.76 -42.91 -21.37
N ALA A 201 -3.06 -42.87 -22.50
CA ALA A 201 -2.03 -43.86 -22.84
C ALA A 201 -0.80 -43.72 -21.92
N GLN A 202 -0.35 -42.49 -21.64
CA GLN A 202 0.74 -42.20 -20.72
C GLN A 202 0.42 -42.62 -19.29
N LYS A 203 -0.84 -42.47 -18.83
CA LYS A 203 -1.29 -42.92 -17.50
C LYS A 203 -1.34 -44.45 -17.36
N LYS A 204 -1.47 -45.18 -18.46
CA LYS A 204 -1.53 -46.65 -18.47
C LYS A 204 -0.17 -47.33 -18.67
N SER A 205 0.84 -46.58 -19.13
CA SER A 205 2.22 -47.07 -19.33
C SER A 205 3.04 -46.91 -18.06
#